data_AF-A0A3P6TDC9-F1
#
_entry.id   AF-A0A3P6TDC9-F1
#
_cell.length_a   1.000
_cell.length_b   1.000
_cell.length_c   1.000
_cell.angle_alpha   90.00
_cell.angle_beta   90.00
_cell.angle_gamma   90.00
#
_symmetry.space_group_name_H-M   'P 1'
#
loop_
_entity.id
_entity.type
_entity.pdbx_description
1 polymer ?
#
loop_
_entity_poly.entity_id
_entity_poly.type
_entity_poly.pdbx_seq_one_letter_code
_entity_poly.pdbx_strand_id
1 'polypeptide(L)'
;MDDEGWIVSWKEPSSDGGSPITSYAVEMRHNRSSEWEIGERGLDAWKLWWRPAKSDRRNWEFRVRATNAEGFGAYGYSSDNAAPPIIEQSTQTWLYVILFVSLIAIIVLLTLIFLMMRARTRAARLKKERTQDKNCITLEKIAGLHSAPYQPMPPEMLNEIKNLPHVRSDYIRLERKLGTGSFGEVWEGVATKLPMRDRETKVAIKTLRQGYEEAEKIKFIKEAILMK
;
A
#
# COMPACT_ATOMS: atom_id res chain seq x y z
N MET A 1 -35.39 16.80 -14.21
CA MET A 1 -35.84 18.13 -14.68
C MET A 1 -35.20 19.09 -13.73
N ASP A 2 -34.16 19.77 -14.20
CA ASP A 2 -33.21 20.45 -13.33
C ASP A 2 -33.77 21.82 -12.94
N ASP A 3 -34.05 22.00 -11.65
CA ASP A 3 -34.61 23.22 -11.06
C ASP A 3 -33.56 24.31 -10.79
N GLU A 4 -32.52 24.41 -11.62
CA GLU A 4 -31.45 25.40 -11.45
C GLU A 4 -31.83 26.76 -12.06
N GLY A 5 -32.75 27.48 -11.42
CA GLY A 5 -33.00 28.91 -11.66
C GLY A 5 -32.47 29.79 -10.53
N TRP A 6 -32.34 31.10 -10.78
CA TRP A 6 -32.09 32.11 -9.75
C TRP A 6 -33.31 33.00 -9.62
N ILE A 7 -33.60 33.45 -8.39
CA ILE A 7 -34.66 34.42 -8.14
C ILE A 7 -34.01 35.77 -7.90
N VAL A 8 -34.26 36.72 -8.79
CA VAL A 8 -33.91 38.12 -8.59
C VAL A 8 -35.08 38.78 -7.90
N SER A 9 -34.86 39.36 -6.72
CA SER A 9 -35.89 40.08 -5.97
C SER A 9 -35.41 41.46 -5.59
N TRP A 10 -36.29 42.44 -5.69
CA TRP A 10 -36.01 43.84 -5.32
C TRP A 10 -37.08 44.36 -4.37
N LYS A 11 -36.78 45.50 -3.76
CA LYS A 11 -37.74 46.26 -2.95
C LYS A 11 -38.27 47.41 -3.77
N GLU A 12 -39.51 47.80 -3.46
CA GLU A 12 -40.11 49.02 -3.99
C GLU A 12 -39.25 50.24 -3.61
N PRO A 13 -39.03 51.21 -4.52
CA PRO A 13 -38.27 52.42 -4.21
C PRO A 13 -38.96 53.25 -3.13
N SER A 14 -38.17 54.00 -2.35
CA SER A 14 -38.67 54.80 -1.23
C SER A 14 -39.51 56.02 -1.63
N SER A 15 -39.51 56.38 -2.91
CA SER A 15 -40.34 57.44 -3.48
C SER A 15 -40.71 57.05 -4.91
N ASP A 16 -41.99 57.20 -5.24
CA ASP A 16 -42.59 56.94 -6.54
C ASP A 16 -42.70 58.22 -7.40
N GLY A 17 -42.12 59.33 -6.93
CA GLY A 17 -42.18 60.63 -7.62
C GLY A 17 -43.58 61.25 -7.69
N GLY A 18 -44.55 60.77 -6.91
CA GLY A 18 -45.92 61.29 -6.89
C GLY A 18 -46.89 60.60 -7.84
N SER A 19 -46.49 59.49 -8.48
CA SER A 19 -47.36 58.64 -9.29
C SER A 19 -47.10 57.17 -8.97
N PRO A 20 -48.15 56.34 -8.82
CA PRO A 20 -47.99 54.95 -8.45
C PRO A 20 -47.18 54.17 -9.48
N ILE A 21 -46.35 53.24 -8.99
CA ILE A 21 -45.54 52.37 -9.82
C ILE A 21 -46.46 51.38 -10.55
N THR A 22 -46.32 51.32 -11.87
CA THR A 22 -47.13 50.47 -12.74
C THR A 22 -46.42 49.17 -13.11
N SER A 23 -45.09 49.18 -13.25
CA SER A 23 -44.32 47.97 -13.58
C SER A 23 -42.83 48.12 -13.28
N TYR A 24 -42.09 47.01 -13.30
CA TYR A 24 -40.63 47.00 -13.19
C TYR A 24 -39.97 46.53 -14.49
N ALA A 25 -38.76 47.00 -14.73
CA ALA A 25 -37.87 46.52 -15.77
C ALA A 25 -36.55 46.06 -15.16
N VAL A 26 -36.11 44.85 -15.54
CA VAL A 26 -34.85 44.25 -15.09
C VAL A 26 -33.87 44.25 -16.26
N GLU A 27 -32.68 44.77 -16.00
CA GLU A 27 -31.55 44.72 -16.92
C GLU A 27 -30.45 43.88 -16.31
N MET A 28 -29.73 43.16 -17.16
CA MET A 28 -28.66 42.26 -16.76
C MET A 28 -27.41 42.52 -17.59
N ARG A 29 -26.25 42.27 -17.00
CA ARG A 29 -24.99 42.26 -17.74
C ARG A 29 -24.10 41.15 -17.22
N HIS A 30 -23.28 40.61 -18.10
CA HIS A 30 -22.17 39.77 -17.67
C HIS A 30 -21.11 40.65 -16.98
N ASN A 31 -20.44 40.19 -15.92
CA ASN A 31 -19.44 40.95 -15.14
C ASN A 31 -18.26 41.47 -15.98
N ARG A 32 -18.08 40.92 -17.19
CA ARG A 32 -17.05 41.34 -18.16
C ARG A 32 -17.58 42.22 -19.29
N SER A 33 -18.89 42.43 -19.36
CA SER A 33 -19.52 43.29 -20.36
C SER A 33 -19.70 44.70 -19.80
N SER A 34 -19.52 45.70 -20.64
CA SER A 34 -19.85 47.09 -20.32
C SER A 34 -21.31 47.43 -20.64
N GLU A 35 -21.97 46.60 -21.44
CA GLU A 35 -23.33 46.82 -21.93
C GLU A 35 -24.36 46.09 -21.06
N TRP A 36 -25.49 46.76 -20.82
CA TRP A 36 -26.65 46.21 -20.13
C TRP A 36 -27.67 45.73 -21.16
N GLU A 37 -28.11 44.49 -21.01
CA GLU A 37 -29.16 43.90 -21.84
C GLU A 37 -30.49 43.92 -21.08
N ILE A 38 -31.58 44.08 -21.83
CA ILE A 38 -32.93 44.02 -21.27
C ILE A 38 -33.25 42.56 -21.00
N GLY A 39 -33.38 42.21 -19.73
CA GLY A 39 -33.83 40.88 -19.31
C GLY A 39 -35.34 40.73 -19.47
N GLU A 40 -36.09 41.59 -18.78
CA GLU A 40 -37.54 41.54 -18.77
C GLU A 40 -38.17 42.91 -18.47
N ARG A 41 -39.38 43.15 -18.97
CA ARG A 41 -40.13 44.42 -18.82
C ARG A 41 -41.59 44.12 -18.51
N GLY A 42 -42.27 45.06 -17.86
CA GLY A 42 -43.69 44.93 -17.56
C GLY A 42 -43.96 43.97 -16.40
N LEU A 43 -43.03 43.87 -15.46
CA LEU A 43 -43.18 43.00 -14.31
C LEU A 43 -44.10 43.64 -13.28
N ASP A 44 -45.23 43.00 -13.03
CA ASP A 44 -46.22 43.38 -11.99
C ASP A 44 -45.81 42.88 -10.59
N ALA A 45 -44.71 42.12 -10.51
CA ALA A 45 -44.21 41.51 -9.30
C ALA A 45 -42.85 42.10 -8.88
N TRP A 46 -42.51 41.96 -7.60
CA TRP A 46 -41.22 42.36 -7.00
C TRP A 46 -40.13 41.26 -7.12
N LYS A 47 -40.42 40.21 -7.89
CA LYS A 47 -39.51 39.08 -8.14
C LYS A 47 -39.56 38.66 -9.60
N LEU A 48 -38.39 38.34 -10.12
CA LEU A 48 -38.21 37.69 -11.41
C LEU A 48 -37.52 36.35 -11.22
N TRP A 49 -38.08 35.30 -11.82
CA TRP A 49 -37.39 34.03 -11.92
C TRP A 49 -36.62 33.99 -13.23
N TRP A 50 -35.29 33.89 -13.13
CA TRP A 50 -34.41 33.98 -14.29
C TRP A 50 -33.58 32.71 -14.44
N ARG A 51 -33.55 32.17 -15.66
CA ARG A 51 -32.73 31.04 -16.07
C ARG A 51 -31.80 31.45 -17.20
N PRO A 52 -30.48 31.60 -16.96
CA PRO A 52 -29.54 31.77 -18.06
C PRO A 52 -29.45 30.48 -18.87
N ALA A 53 -29.28 30.61 -20.20
CA ALA A 53 -29.08 29.48 -21.10
C ALA A 53 -27.73 28.76 -20.91
N LYS A 54 -26.81 29.28 -20.08
CA LYS A 54 -25.48 28.71 -19.87
C LYS A 54 -24.91 28.96 -18.46
N SER A 55 -24.08 28.00 -18.05
CA SER A 55 -23.60 27.62 -16.71
C SER A 55 -22.82 28.63 -15.87
N ASP A 56 -22.76 29.92 -16.23
CA ASP A 56 -21.90 30.87 -15.52
C ASP A 56 -22.67 31.70 -14.48
N ARG A 57 -23.12 30.99 -13.44
CA ARG A 57 -24.02 31.52 -12.42
C ARG A 57 -23.42 32.68 -11.57
N ARG A 58 -22.10 32.90 -11.59
CA ARG A 58 -21.40 33.87 -10.71
C ARG A 58 -21.00 35.17 -11.41
N ASN A 59 -21.29 35.29 -12.70
CA ASN A 59 -20.76 36.35 -13.53
C ASN A 59 -21.86 37.25 -14.13
N TRP A 60 -23.01 37.38 -13.47
CA TRP A 60 -24.08 38.27 -13.92
C TRP A 60 -24.47 39.27 -12.84
N GLU A 61 -24.57 40.53 -13.24
CA GLU A 61 -25.08 41.62 -12.42
C GLU A 61 -26.49 42.02 -12.90
N PHE A 62 -27.36 42.39 -11.95
CA PHE A 62 -28.72 42.84 -12.24
C PHE A 62 -28.95 44.24 -11.70
N ARG A 63 -29.71 45.03 -12.45
CA ARG A 63 -30.27 46.30 -11.99
C ARG A 63 -31.75 46.35 -12.34
N VAL A 64 -32.52 46.99 -11.48
CA VAL A 64 -33.97 47.10 -11.63
C VAL A 64 -34.35 48.57 -11.63
N ARG A 65 -35.33 48.95 -12.44
CA ARG A 65 -35.95 50.27 -12.41
C ARG A 65 -37.47 50.14 -12.36
N ALA A 66 -38.10 50.99 -11.55
CA ALA A 66 -39.55 51.13 -11.52
C ALA A 66 -40.02 51.99 -12.70
N THR A 67 -41.23 51.74 -13.16
CA THR A 67 -41.92 52.52 -14.20
C THR A 67 -43.22 53.04 -13.61
N ASN A 68 -43.51 54.33 -13.78
CA ASN A 68 -44.77 54.97 -13.41
C ASN A 68 -45.32 55.76 -14.61
N ALA A 69 -46.38 56.54 -14.41
CA ALA A 69 -46.98 57.39 -15.47
C ALA A 69 -45.99 58.42 -16.06
N GLU A 70 -44.98 58.83 -15.28
CA GLU A 70 -43.92 59.76 -15.69
C GLU A 70 -42.75 59.06 -16.41
N GLY A 71 -42.77 57.71 -16.48
CA GLY A 71 -41.77 56.90 -17.16
C GLY A 71 -40.87 56.12 -16.21
N PHE A 72 -39.60 55.97 -16.58
CA PHE A 72 -38.64 55.14 -15.83
C PHE A 72 -37.99 55.93 -14.68
N GLY A 73 -38.09 55.38 -13.47
CA GLY A 73 -37.41 55.87 -12.28
C GLY A 73 -35.92 55.50 -12.22
N ALA A 74 -35.28 55.87 -11.11
CA ALA A 74 -33.88 55.56 -10.87
C ALA A 74 -33.61 54.04 -10.80
N TYR A 75 -32.40 53.64 -11.18
CA TYR A 75 -31.96 52.25 -11.05
C TYR A 75 -31.67 51.92 -9.58
N GLY A 76 -32.32 50.87 -9.08
CA GLY A 76 -31.93 50.16 -7.86
C GLY A 76 -31.04 48.97 -8.22
N TYR A 77 -29.95 48.80 -7.49
CA TYR A 77 -29.16 47.57 -7.55
C TYR A 77 -29.89 46.51 -6.72
N SER A 78 -30.13 45.32 -7.28
CA SER A 78 -30.52 44.17 -6.44
C SER A 78 -29.31 43.90 -5.55
N SER A 79 -29.45 43.99 -4.21
CA SER A 79 -28.32 43.72 -3.32
C SER A 79 -27.86 42.29 -3.55
N ASP A 80 -26.64 42.12 -4.06
CA ASP A 80 -25.98 40.83 -4.07
C ASP A 80 -25.91 40.31 -2.64
N ASN A 81 -26.62 39.21 -2.39
CA ASN A 81 -26.24 38.06 -1.58
C ASN A 81 -27.45 37.13 -1.47
N ALA A 82 -27.95 36.64 -2.62
CA ALA A 82 -28.60 35.34 -2.60
C ALA A 82 -27.46 34.34 -2.33
N ALA A 83 -27.28 34.00 -1.05
CA ALA A 83 -26.39 32.91 -0.66
C ALA A 83 -26.71 31.73 -1.60
N PRO A 84 -25.70 31.09 -2.22
CA PRO A 84 -25.96 29.87 -2.98
C PRO A 84 -26.72 28.92 -2.05
N PRO A 85 -27.65 28.07 -2.55
CA PRO A 85 -28.11 26.95 -1.75
C PRO A 85 -26.84 26.30 -1.19
N ILE A 86 -26.76 26.13 0.14
CA ILE A 86 -25.66 25.43 0.79
C ILE A 86 -25.74 23.99 0.26
N ILE A 87 -25.16 23.73 -0.91
CA ILE A 87 -24.83 22.39 -1.33
C ILE A 87 -23.90 21.89 -0.23
N GLU A 88 -24.19 20.71 0.30
CA GLU A 88 -23.53 20.00 1.41
C GLU A 88 -22.01 19.77 1.23
N GLN A 89 -21.23 20.80 0.90
CA GLN A 89 -19.77 20.73 0.87
C GLN A 89 -19.19 20.67 2.29
N SER A 90 -19.94 21.15 3.29
CA SER A 90 -19.51 21.02 4.68
C SER A 90 -19.42 19.55 5.09
N THR A 91 -20.38 18.68 4.74
CA THR A 91 -20.32 17.26 5.09
C THR A 91 -19.23 16.52 4.33
N GLN A 92 -19.01 16.83 3.04
CA GLN A 92 -17.97 16.15 2.26
C GLN A 92 -16.56 16.40 2.80
N THR A 93 -16.22 17.63 3.21
CA THR A 93 -14.90 17.91 3.80
C THR A 93 -14.70 17.17 5.13
N TRP A 94 -15.71 17.14 6.00
CA TRP A 94 -15.64 16.38 7.26
C TRP A 94 -15.52 14.87 7.02
N LEU A 95 -16.19 14.31 6.00
CA LEU A 95 -16.03 12.90 5.63
C LEU A 95 -14.58 12.59 5.22
N TYR A 96 -13.95 13.44 4.40
CA TYR A 96 -12.54 13.25 4.03
C TYR A 96 -11.60 13.37 5.23
N VAL A 97 -11.86 14.30 6.16
CA VAL A 97 -11.08 14.43 7.40
C VAL A 97 -11.21 13.18 8.26
N ILE A 98 -12.42 12.64 8.44
CA ILE A 98 -12.67 11.41 9.21
C ILE A 98 -11.98 10.22 8.54
N LEU A 99 -12.10 10.07 7.22
CA LEU A 99 -11.42 9.03 6.46
C LEU A 99 -9.90 9.14 6.60
N PHE A 100 -9.33 10.34 6.52
CA PHE A 100 -7.91 10.58 6.68
C PHE A 100 -7.40 10.24 8.09
N VAL A 101 -8.12 10.67 9.13
CA VAL A 101 -7.79 10.32 10.53
C VAL A 101 -7.90 8.81 10.75
N SER A 102 -8.93 8.16 10.19
CA SER A 102 -9.08 6.71 10.26
C SER A 102 -7.95 5.96 9.55
N LEU A 103 -7.50 6.46 8.40
CA LEU A 103 -6.38 5.89 7.63
C LEU A 103 -5.07 5.99 8.42
N ILE A 104 -4.80 7.15 9.04
CA ILE A 104 -3.63 7.32 9.91
C ILE A 104 -3.71 6.35 11.11
N ALA A 105 -4.87 6.25 11.76
CA ALA A 105 -5.05 5.33 12.88
C ALA A 105 -4.81 3.86 12.48
N ILE A 106 -5.26 3.43 11.29
CA ILE A 106 -5.00 2.10 10.75
C ILE A 106 -3.50 1.89 10.49
N ILE A 107 -2.81 2.87 9.89
CA ILE A 107 -1.35 2.78 9.66
C ILE A 107 -0.61 2.67 10.99
N VAL A 108 -0.95 3.47 12.00
CA VAL A 108 -0.38 3.37 13.34
C VAL A 108 -0.66 2.00 13.96
N LEU A 109 -1.88 1.48 13.85
CA LEU A 109 -2.23 0.14 14.33
C LEU A 109 -1.41 -0.95 13.63
N LEU A 110 -1.28 -0.89 12.30
CA LEU A 110 -0.50 -1.85 11.51
C LEU A 110 0.99 -1.79 11.86
N THR A 111 1.56 -0.60 12.06
CA THR A 111 2.95 -0.45 12.50
C THR A 111 3.16 -0.98 13.91
N LEU A 112 2.23 -0.74 14.85
CA LEU A 112 2.28 -1.33 16.19
C LEU A 112 2.15 -2.85 16.15
N ILE A 113 1.24 -3.40 15.35
CA ILE A 113 1.11 -4.85 15.14
C ILE A 113 2.40 -5.40 14.55
N PHE A 114 3.01 -4.75 13.55
CA PHE A 114 4.28 -5.16 12.97
C PHE A 114 5.43 -5.12 13.98
N LEU A 115 5.52 -4.07 14.80
CA LEU A 115 6.50 -3.96 15.88
C LEU A 115 6.26 -5.05 16.95
N MET A 116 5.01 -5.32 17.31
CA MET A 116 4.66 -6.41 18.22
C MET A 116 4.97 -7.78 17.61
N MET A 117 4.73 -8.00 16.32
CA MET A 117 5.13 -9.23 15.63
C MET A 117 6.64 -9.38 15.60
N ARG A 118 7.39 -8.31 15.36
CA ARG A 118 8.87 -8.30 15.48
C ARG A 118 9.33 -8.55 16.91
N ALA A 119 8.68 -7.98 17.91
CA ALA A 119 9.00 -8.20 19.31
C ALA A 119 8.67 -9.64 19.74
N ARG A 120 7.52 -10.18 19.32
CA ARG A 120 7.11 -11.57 19.56
C ARG A 120 8.03 -12.56 18.87
N THR A 121 8.44 -12.30 17.63
CA THR A 121 9.40 -13.16 16.92
C THR A 121 10.79 -13.10 17.58
N ARG A 122 11.25 -11.93 18.03
CA ARG A 122 12.46 -11.79 18.85
C ARG A 122 12.34 -12.53 20.18
N ALA A 123 11.24 -12.37 20.90
CA ALA A 123 10.98 -13.08 22.16
C ALA A 123 10.86 -14.60 21.97
N ALA A 124 10.26 -15.05 20.86
CA ALA A 124 10.20 -16.46 20.48
C ALA A 124 11.59 -17.01 20.11
N ARG A 125 12.43 -16.23 19.44
CA ARG A 125 13.85 -16.57 19.19
C ARG A 125 14.62 -16.67 20.51
N LEU A 126 14.50 -15.71 21.41
CA LEU A 126 15.12 -15.75 22.74
C LEU A 126 14.60 -16.92 23.59
N LYS A 127 13.31 -17.25 23.49
CA LYS A 127 12.74 -18.43 24.17
C LYS A 127 13.27 -19.73 23.54
N LYS A 128 13.43 -19.77 22.21
CA LYS A 128 14.03 -20.89 21.48
C LYS A 128 15.51 -21.05 21.83
N GLU A 129 16.28 -19.97 21.89
CA GLU A 129 17.67 -19.92 22.35
C GLU A 129 17.78 -20.34 23.82
N ARG A 130 16.93 -19.83 24.72
CA ARG A 130 16.89 -20.26 26.14
C ARG A 130 16.45 -21.73 26.29
N THR A 131 15.61 -22.25 25.39
CA THR A 131 15.24 -23.69 25.40
C THR A 131 16.35 -24.55 24.79
N GLN A 132 17.08 -24.01 23.82
CA GLN A 132 18.26 -24.63 23.22
C GLN A 132 19.45 -24.62 24.18
N ASP A 133 19.57 -23.61 25.03
CA ASP A 133 20.53 -23.51 26.15
C ASP A 133 20.14 -24.44 27.30
N LYS A 134 18.84 -24.65 27.56
CA LYS A 134 18.40 -25.74 28.46
C LYS A 134 18.62 -27.15 27.89
N ASN A 135 18.64 -27.27 26.56
CA ASN A 135 19.04 -28.47 25.84
C ASN A 135 20.54 -28.51 25.53
N CYS A 136 21.30 -27.47 25.88
CA CYS A 136 22.75 -27.54 25.77
C CYS A 136 23.22 -28.49 26.86
N ILE A 137 24.15 -29.35 26.48
CA ILE A 137 24.70 -30.37 27.36
C ILE A 137 25.35 -29.62 28.54
N THR A 138 24.74 -29.70 29.74
CA THR A 138 25.32 -29.13 30.95
C THR A 138 26.72 -29.72 31.17
N LEU A 139 27.65 -28.98 31.79
CA LEU A 139 28.99 -29.49 32.10
C LEU A 139 28.97 -30.83 32.87
N GLU A 140 27.95 -31.07 33.69
CA GLU A 140 27.71 -32.39 34.32
C GLU A 140 27.35 -33.49 33.31
N LYS A 141 26.59 -33.17 32.27
CA LYS A 141 26.25 -34.09 31.18
C LYS A 141 27.45 -34.32 30.25
N ILE A 142 28.37 -33.35 30.12
CA ILE A 142 29.67 -33.51 29.44
C ILE A 142 30.60 -34.42 30.27
N ALA A 143 30.63 -34.27 31.59
CA ALA A 143 31.37 -35.15 32.49
C ALA A 143 30.87 -36.61 32.43
N GLY A 144 29.56 -36.81 32.25
CA GLY A 144 28.98 -38.13 31.95
C GLY A 144 29.22 -38.63 30.51
N LEU A 145 29.56 -37.76 29.57
CA LEU A 145 29.86 -38.07 28.16
C LEU A 145 31.34 -38.44 27.91
N HIS A 146 32.23 -38.27 28.89
CA HIS A 146 33.57 -38.87 28.87
C HIS A 146 33.52 -40.39 29.10
N SER A 147 32.75 -41.08 28.27
CA SER A 147 32.78 -42.54 28.13
C SER A 147 32.48 -43.04 26.71
N ALA A 148 32.43 -42.15 25.69
CA ALA A 148 32.63 -42.58 24.32
C ALA A 148 34.14 -42.45 24.01
N PRO A 149 34.88 -43.55 23.87
CA PRO A 149 36.30 -43.47 23.53
C PRO A 149 36.43 -42.77 22.18
N TYR A 150 37.33 -41.80 22.08
CA TYR A 150 37.85 -41.37 20.78
C TYR A 150 38.30 -42.63 20.03
N GLN A 151 37.54 -43.02 19.00
CA GLN A 151 37.91 -44.12 18.12
C GLN A 151 38.59 -43.51 16.90
N PRO A 152 39.94 -43.51 16.83
CA PRO A 152 40.62 -43.14 15.61
C PRO A 152 40.20 -44.10 14.49
N MET A 153 40.21 -43.59 13.26
CA MET A 153 39.90 -44.39 12.09
C MET A 153 40.82 -45.62 12.00
N PRO A 154 40.27 -46.84 11.91
CA PRO A 154 41.05 -48.06 11.71
C PRO A 154 42.09 -47.92 10.57
N PRO A 155 43.35 -48.35 10.78
CA PRO A 155 44.40 -48.27 9.77
C PRO A 155 44.05 -48.95 8.44
N GLU A 156 43.28 -50.04 8.49
CA GLU A 156 42.79 -50.77 7.32
C GLU A 156 41.90 -49.88 6.43
N MET A 157 40.99 -49.11 7.03
CA MET A 157 40.14 -48.18 6.28
C MET A 157 40.94 -47.02 5.68
N LEU A 158 41.99 -46.55 6.35
CA LEU A 158 42.88 -45.53 5.79
C LEU A 158 43.54 -46.00 4.48
N ASN A 159 43.88 -47.28 4.39
CA ASN A 159 44.41 -47.86 3.16
C ASN A 159 43.34 -47.93 2.06
N GLU A 160 42.10 -48.32 2.41
CA GLU A 160 41.01 -48.35 1.43
C GLU A 160 40.65 -46.95 0.91
N ILE A 161 40.65 -45.93 1.77
CA ILE A 161 40.41 -44.53 1.38
C ILE A 161 41.45 -44.05 0.38
N LYS A 162 42.73 -44.39 0.59
CA LYS A 162 43.80 -44.02 -0.35
C LYS A 162 43.59 -44.63 -1.74
N ASN A 163 42.90 -45.76 -1.82
CA ASN A 163 42.60 -46.47 -3.06
C ASN A 163 41.25 -46.07 -3.69
N LEU A 164 40.45 -45.22 -3.02
CA LEU A 164 39.21 -44.72 -3.61
C LEU A 164 39.51 -43.72 -4.73
N PRO A 165 38.70 -43.69 -5.80
CA PRO A 165 38.86 -42.71 -6.87
C PRO A 165 38.69 -41.30 -6.29
N HIS A 166 39.71 -40.47 -6.49
CA HIS A 166 39.67 -39.08 -6.06
C HIS A 166 39.17 -38.19 -7.21
N VAL A 167 38.06 -37.49 -6.98
CA VAL A 167 37.48 -36.54 -7.93
C VAL A 167 37.63 -35.16 -7.33
N ARG A 168 38.21 -34.23 -8.08
CA ARG A 168 38.33 -32.84 -7.62
C ARG A 168 36.93 -32.21 -7.57
N SER A 169 36.70 -31.38 -6.55
CA SER A 169 35.40 -30.73 -6.33
C SER A 169 34.98 -29.80 -7.48
N ASP A 170 35.93 -29.22 -8.21
CA ASP A 170 35.65 -28.36 -9.38
C ASP A 170 35.11 -29.12 -10.60
N TYR A 171 35.26 -30.45 -10.63
CA TYR A 171 34.64 -31.30 -11.65
C TYR A 171 33.21 -31.73 -11.29
N ILE A 172 32.71 -31.30 -10.12
CA ILE A 172 31.39 -31.69 -9.61
C ILE A 172 30.53 -30.44 -9.49
N ARG A 173 29.39 -30.43 -10.18
CA ARG A 173 28.37 -29.39 -10.05
C ARG A 173 27.15 -29.95 -9.33
N LEU A 174 26.81 -29.36 -8.19
CA LEU A 174 25.55 -29.62 -7.48
C LEU A 174 24.41 -28.93 -8.24
N GLU A 175 23.31 -29.64 -8.50
CA GLU A 175 22.16 -29.09 -9.21
C GLU A 175 20.93 -29.00 -8.32
N ARG A 176 20.47 -30.13 -7.76
CA ARG A 176 19.22 -30.19 -7.01
C ARG A 176 19.41 -30.97 -5.73
N LYS A 177 18.90 -30.46 -4.61
CA LYS A 177 18.84 -31.22 -3.37
C LYS A 177 17.80 -32.33 -3.50
N LEU A 178 18.21 -33.58 -3.32
CA LEU A 178 17.34 -34.77 -3.34
C LEU A 178 16.74 -35.06 -1.95
N GLY A 179 17.49 -34.75 -0.88
CA GLY A 179 17.00 -34.93 0.47
C GLY A 179 18.06 -34.77 1.56
N THR A 180 17.69 -35.14 2.78
CA THR A 180 18.58 -35.23 3.95
C THR A 180 18.62 -36.66 4.44
N GLY A 181 19.82 -37.23 4.54
CA GLY A 181 20.07 -38.56 5.10
C GLY A 181 20.66 -38.49 6.52
N SER A 182 21.02 -39.66 7.07
CA SER A 182 21.60 -39.78 8.41
C SER A 182 22.96 -39.09 8.58
N PHE A 183 23.66 -38.80 7.48
CA PHE A 183 25.00 -38.19 7.50
C PHE A 183 25.01 -36.71 7.12
N GLY A 184 23.99 -36.24 6.41
CA GLY A 184 23.97 -34.91 5.81
C GLY A 184 23.02 -34.84 4.64
N GLU A 185 23.39 -34.12 3.59
CA GLU A 185 22.50 -33.85 2.46
C GLU A 185 22.86 -34.72 1.25
N VAL A 186 21.83 -35.14 0.52
CA VAL A 186 21.98 -35.85 -0.76
C VAL A 186 21.56 -34.90 -1.87
N TRP A 187 22.44 -34.75 -2.85
CA TRP A 187 22.27 -33.88 -4.00
C TRP A 187 22.32 -34.68 -5.28
N GLU A 188 21.56 -34.23 -6.27
CA GLU A 188 21.72 -34.56 -7.67
C GLU A 188 22.72 -33.58 -8.26
N GLY A 189 23.66 -34.08 -9.06
CA GLY A 189 24.65 -33.26 -9.71
C GLY A 189 25.20 -33.88 -10.98
N VAL A 190 26.13 -33.16 -11.60
CA VAL A 190 26.84 -33.58 -12.81
C VAL A 190 28.33 -33.58 -12.53
N ALA A 191 28.98 -34.70 -12.86
CA ALA A 191 30.43 -34.82 -12.84
C ALA A 191 30.96 -34.73 -14.28
N THR A 192 31.83 -33.75 -14.54
CA THR A 192 32.35 -33.45 -15.89
C THR A 192 33.57 -34.29 -16.27
N LYS A 193 34.33 -34.75 -15.28
CA LYS A 193 35.52 -35.58 -15.47
C LYS A 193 35.65 -36.61 -14.35
N LEU A 194 35.17 -37.82 -14.62
CA LEU A 194 35.29 -38.96 -13.70
C LEU A 194 36.42 -39.89 -14.17
N PRO A 195 37.16 -40.53 -13.24
CA PRO A 195 38.06 -41.62 -13.61
C PRO A 195 37.29 -42.66 -14.43
N MET A 196 37.80 -43.00 -15.62
CA MET A 196 37.19 -43.92 -16.60
C MET A 196 35.96 -43.42 -17.38
N ARG A 197 35.52 -42.17 -17.21
CA ARG A 197 34.44 -41.57 -18.02
C ARG A 197 34.76 -40.12 -18.39
N ASP A 198 35.01 -39.90 -19.69
CA ASP A 198 35.30 -38.57 -20.26
C ASP A 198 34.04 -37.79 -20.67
N ARG A 199 32.86 -38.21 -20.22
CA ARG A 199 31.59 -37.54 -20.50
C ARG A 199 30.92 -37.06 -19.23
N GLU A 200 30.18 -35.97 -19.35
CA GLU A 200 29.29 -35.51 -18.29
C GLU A 200 28.37 -36.65 -17.83
N THR A 201 28.44 -36.96 -16.54
CA THR A 201 27.71 -38.07 -15.95
C THR A 201 26.87 -37.53 -14.80
N LYS A 202 25.58 -37.84 -14.83
CA LYS A 202 24.67 -37.52 -13.73
C LYS A 202 24.97 -38.41 -12.53
N VAL A 203 25.16 -37.79 -11.37
CA VAL A 203 25.62 -38.45 -10.14
C VAL A 203 24.78 -38.03 -8.94
N ALA A 204 24.68 -38.93 -7.96
CA ALA A 204 24.22 -38.59 -6.63
C ALA A 204 25.42 -38.24 -5.75
N ILE A 205 25.34 -37.14 -5.02
CA ILE A 205 26.43 -36.61 -4.20
C ILE A 205 25.94 -36.58 -2.75
N LYS A 206 26.55 -37.40 -1.91
CA LYS A 206 26.26 -37.47 -0.48
C LYS A 206 27.28 -36.62 0.28
N THR A 207 26.78 -35.71 1.10
CA THR A 207 27.62 -34.77 1.88
C THR A 207 27.56 -35.12 3.36
N LEU A 208 28.62 -34.77 4.08
CA LEU A 208 28.69 -34.87 5.54
C LEU A 208 28.37 -33.50 6.14
N ARG A 209 27.47 -33.44 7.14
CA ARG A 209 27.06 -32.19 7.79
C ARG A 209 28.22 -31.50 8.53
N GLN A 210 28.14 -30.17 8.71
CA GLN A 210 29.09 -29.45 9.55
C GLN A 210 28.95 -29.86 11.03
N GLY A 211 30.08 -29.98 11.75
CA GLY A 211 30.10 -30.39 13.15
C GLY A 211 29.86 -31.87 13.40
N TYR A 212 30.19 -32.74 12.43
CA TYR A 212 30.05 -34.19 12.56
C TYR A 212 30.94 -34.77 13.67
N GLU A 213 30.52 -35.89 14.27
CA GLU A 213 31.35 -36.67 15.18
C GLU A 213 32.28 -37.62 14.40
N GLU A 214 33.49 -37.92 14.90
CA GLU A 214 34.44 -38.81 14.19
C GLU A 214 33.87 -40.23 13.96
N ALA A 215 32.98 -40.72 14.84
CA ALA A 215 32.26 -41.97 14.63
C ALA A 215 31.32 -41.92 13.40
N GLU A 216 30.71 -40.77 13.12
CA GLU A 216 29.85 -40.56 11.95
C GLU A 216 30.67 -40.54 10.66
N LYS A 217 31.86 -39.94 10.70
CA LYS A 217 32.82 -39.95 9.59
C LYS A 217 33.28 -41.37 9.24
N ILE A 218 33.59 -42.18 10.25
CA ILE A 218 33.95 -43.59 10.07
C ILE A 218 32.81 -44.35 9.38
N LYS A 219 31.58 -44.19 9.87
CA LYS A 219 30.41 -44.87 9.31
C LYS A 219 30.10 -44.40 7.88
N PHE A 220 30.26 -43.10 7.59
CA PHE A 220 30.08 -42.53 6.26
C PHE A 220 31.08 -43.11 5.25
N ILE A 221 32.35 -43.19 5.63
CA ILE A 221 33.41 -43.73 4.76
C ILE A 221 33.24 -45.24 4.57
N LYS A 222 32.86 -45.97 5.62
CA LYS A 222 32.55 -47.39 5.52
C LYS A 222 31.43 -47.65 4.50
N GLU A 223 30.38 -46.82 4.51
CA GLU A 223 29.33 -46.90 3.51
C GLU A 223 29.86 -46.62 2.10
N ALA A 224 30.70 -45.61 1.91
CA ALA A 224 31.31 -45.31 0.61
C ALA A 224 32.21 -46.44 0.07
N ILE A 225 32.95 -47.12 0.95
CA ILE A 225 33.76 -48.30 0.60
C ILE A 225 32.89 -49.47 0.17
N LEU A 226 31.73 -49.67 0.81
CA LEU A 226 30.77 -50.72 0.45
C LEU A 226 30.05 -50.44 -0.88
N MET A 227 30.06 -49.20 -1.35
CA MET A 227 29.42 -48.75 -2.59
C MET A 227 30.36 -48.80 -3.83
N LYS A 228 31.53 -49.46 -3.73
CA LYS A 228 32.50 -49.62 -4.84
C LYS A 228 31.89 -50.24 -6.09
#